data_AF-A0A210PVP3-F1
#
_entry.id   AF-A0A210PVP3-F1
#
_cell.length_a   1.000
_cell.length_b   1.000
_cell.length_c   1.000
_cell.angle_alpha   90.00
_cell.angle_beta   90.00
_cell.angle_gamma   90.00
#
_symmetry.space_group_name_H-M   'P 1'
#
loop_
_entity.id
_entity.type
_entity.pdbx_description
1 polymer ?
#
loop_
_entity_poly.entity_id
_entity_poly.type
_entity_poly.pdbx_seq_one_letter_code
_entity_poly.pdbx_strand_id
1 'polypeptide(L)'
;MFQRPTIKVFVVLVIIVIVLMMIQYLTVGNEHLFTNIRQLATNDNPGHNASAISRRKHIPERRTSTANTFVSSVKTKKIHFQHTNVIKTALKTPMAAISRNILDRYSEYRQIQQVADFGELYDPRFCVVELEVDRKTKTFTAGTELRVRVHLYNGYNQSLTQGGDLLNIWLRNTDGSSSVAGYVVDHMNGTYTGHVMAFWAGNLCVKVSVTNTKEGIGLYTNYVNVHGSYKFINATFSEKKKSEMTQCAPTMSDWLKKTYGGFCDLTHENYNISLFCGKPKSVSCRNWVKYGWDDSLYYDDYTRDILSYKDKVLKQIKLTVVPRENKNVQNARQLS
;
A
#
# COMPACT_ATOMS: atom_id res chain seq x y z
N MET A 1 47.52 -41.18 11.13
CA MET A 1 46.61 -41.67 10.08
C MET A 1 45.29 -40.92 10.21
N PHE A 2 45.13 -39.77 9.55
CA PHE A 2 43.89 -38.98 9.60
C PHE A 2 42.95 -39.44 8.49
N GLN A 3 41.84 -40.07 8.87
CA GLN A 3 40.78 -40.46 7.92
C GLN A 3 40.15 -39.21 7.31
N ARG A 4 40.13 -39.12 5.97
CA ARG A 4 39.45 -38.05 5.25
C ARG A 4 37.94 -38.12 5.54
N PRO A 5 37.28 -37.02 5.93
CA PRO A 5 35.84 -37.00 6.12
C PRO A 5 35.15 -37.34 4.80
N THR A 6 34.15 -38.22 4.87
CA THR A 6 33.36 -38.62 3.71
C THR A 6 32.58 -37.42 3.17
N ILE A 7 32.31 -37.40 1.85
CA ILE A 7 31.61 -36.31 1.15
C ILE A 7 30.29 -35.91 1.85
N LYS A 8 29.60 -36.87 2.49
CA LYS A 8 28.38 -36.61 3.26
C LYS A 8 28.61 -35.69 4.46
N VAL A 9 29.74 -35.83 5.16
CA VAL A 9 30.11 -34.97 6.31
C VAL A 9 30.40 -33.56 5.83
N PHE A 10 31.04 -33.41 4.67
CA PHE A 10 31.35 -32.10 4.08
C PHE A 10 30.07 -31.35 3.67
N VAL A 11 29.11 -32.04 3.04
CA VAL A 11 27.83 -31.44 2.65
C VAL A 11 27.02 -30.98 3.87
N VAL A 12 26.98 -31.76 4.94
CA VAL A 12 26.29 -31.37 6.19
C VAL A 12 26.94 -30.15 6.83
N LEU A 13 28.27 -30.08 6.88
CA LEU A 13 29.00 -28.91 7.39
C LEU A 13 28.71 -27.63 6.57
N VAL A 14 28.66 -27.73 5.23
CA VAL A 14 28.34 -26.58 4.36
C VAL A 14 26.91 -26.09 4.60
N ILE A 15 25.93 -26.99 4.77
CA ILE A 15 24.54 -26.61 5.06
C ILE A 15 24.44 -25.92 6.42
N ILE A 16 25.12 -26.44 7.45
CA ILE A 16 25.13 -25.83 8.79
C ILE A 16 25.71 -24.41 8.73
N VAL A 17 26.82 -24.21 8.00
CA VAL A 17 27.42 -22.87 7.84
C VAL A 17 26.47 -21.91 7.11
N ILE A 18 25.79 -22.34 6.05
CA ILE A 18 24.83 -21.50 5.32
C ILE A 18 23.64 -21.11 6.22
N VAL A 19 23.11 -22.05 7.01
CA VAL A 19 22.02 -21.78 7.95
C VAL A 19 22.47 -20.80 9.04
N LEU A 20 23.67 -20.97 9.60
CA LEU A 20 24.23 -20.04 10.59
C LEU A 20 24.46 -18.63 10.02
N MET A 21 24.92 -18.53 8.77
CA MET A 21 25.06 -17.23 8.09
C MET A 21 23.71 -16.56 7.82
N MET A 22 22.66 -17.34 7.46
CA MET A 22 21.31 -16.79 7.30
C MET A 22 20.72 -16.31 8.63
N ILE A 23 20.94 -17.05 9.72
CA ILE A 23 20.51 -16.63 11.07
C ILE A 23 21.22 -15.33 11.46
N GLN A 24 22.54 -15.23 11.27
CA GLN A 24 23.29 -13.99 11.53
C GLN A 24 22.77 -12.81 10.70
N TYR A 25 22.51 -13.02 9.40
CA TYR A 25 21.98 -11.97 8.52
C TYR A 25 20.59 -11.47 8.97
N LEU A 26 19.71 -12.38 9.40
CA LEU A 26 18.38 -12.02 9.92
C LEU A 26 18.44 -11.31 11.28
N THR A 27 19.43 -11.63 12.12
CA THR A 27 19.61 -10.95 13.42
C THR A 27 20.25 -9.57 13.29
N VAL A 28 21.20 -9.38 12.38
CA VAL A 28 21.91 -8.10 12.19
C VAL A 28 21.06 -7.08 11.41
N GLY A 29 20.18 -7.54 10.52
CA GLY A 29 19.26 -6.68 9.77
C GLY A 29 18.21 -5.95 10.63
N ASN A 30 18.01 -6.36 11.88
CA ASN A 30 17.04 -5.73 12.78
C ASN A 30 17.64 -4.62 13.66
N GLU A 31 18.92 -4.65 14.00
CA GLU A 31 19.54 -3.65 14.90
C GLU A 31 19.48 -2.23 14.33
N HIS A 32 19.70 -2.07 13.02
CA HIS A 32 19.64 -0.76 12.36
C HIS A 32 18.23 -0.17 12.25
N LEU A 33 17.19 -1.00 12.29
CA LEU A 33 15.80 -0.56 12.25
C LEU A 33 15.33 -0.07 13.63
N PHE A 34 15.84 -0.67 14.71
CA PHE A 34 15.46 -0.31 16.09
C PHE A 34 16.20 0.93 16.63
N THR A 35 17.41 1.24 16.17
CA THR A 35 18.12 2.47 16.59
C THR A 35 17.44 3.76 16.12
N ASN A 36 16.87 3.77 14.91
CA ASN A 36 16.20 4.97 14.38
C ASN A 36 14.84 5.23 15.04
N ILE A 37 14.16 4.19 15.53
CA ILE A 37 12.90 4.33 16.26
C ILE A 37 13.14 4.83 17.69
N ARG A 38 14.27 4.48 18.31
CA ARG A 38 14.62 4.95 19.67
C ARG A 38 15.00 6.43 19.74
N GLN A 39 15.65 6.98 18.72
CA GLN A 39 16.05 8.40 18.71
C GLN A 39 14.88 9.38 18.58
N LEU A 40 13.73 8.94 18.06
CA LEU A 40 12.51 9.75 17.99
C LEU A 40 11.73 9.81 19.32
N ALA A 41 12.10 9.00 20.32
CA ALA A 41 11.37 8.85 21.57
C ALA A 41 12.05 9.44 22.82
N THR A 42 13.22 10.09 22.69
CA THR A 42 14.03 10.51 23.87
C THR A 42 14.26 12.01 24.03
N ASN A 43 13.51 12.87 23.32
CA ASN A 43 13.48 14.30 23.65
C ASN A 43 12.23 14.64 24.45
N ASP A 44 12.24 14.29 25.75
CA ASP A 44 11.72 15.14 26.81
C ASP A 44 12.19 14.61 28.20
N ASN A 45 12.54 15.57 29.06
CA ASN A 45 13.39 15.44 30.26
C ASN A 45 12.62 14.94 31.51
N PRO A 46 13.27 14.72 32.69
CA PRO A 46 13.03 13.56 33.55
C PRO A 46 12.40 13.90 34.90
N GLY A 47 11.72 12.94 35.51
CA GLY A 47 11.40 13.02 36.93
C GLY A 47 10.32 12.05 37.37
N HIS A 48 10.72 10.88 37.86
CA HIS A 48 10.45 10.45 39.24
C HIS A 48 10.75 8.95 39.43
N ASN A 49 11.46 8.69 40.53
CA ASN A 49 11.77 7.37 41.07
C ASN A 49 10.50 6.55 41.36
N ALA A 50 10.52 5.27 41.01
CA ALA A 50 9.88 4.24 41.82
C ALA A 50 10.52 2.87 41.60
N SER A 51 11.20 2.43 42.64
CA SER A 51 11.61 1.06 42.88
C SER A 51 10.40 0.14 43.07
N ALA A 52 10.63 -1.15 42.81
CA ALA A 52 10.14 -2.31 43.58
C ALA A 52 9.21 -3.34 42.88
N ILE A 53 9.80 -4.53 42.72
CA ILE A 53 9.29 -5.84 43.14
C ILE A 53 8.18 -6.51 42.31
N SER A 54 8.65 -7.40 41.43
CA SER A 54 8.34 -8.85 41.37
C SER A 54 6.94 -9.32 41.81
N ARG A 55 6.23 -9.96 40.86
CA ARG A 55 5.93 -11.40 40.94
C ARG A 55 5.41 -11.93 39.59
N ARG A 56 6.19 -12.83 39.00
CA ARG A 56 5.79 -13.70 37.88
C ARG A 56 4.63 -14.61 38.32
N LYS A 57 3.64 -14.78 37.43
CA LYS A 57 2.85 -16.02 37.38
C LYS A 57 2.81 -16.54 35.94
N HIS A 58 3.26 -17.78 35.82
CA HIS A 58 3.27 -18.65 34.65
C HIS A 58 1.84 -18.94 34.16
N ILE A 59 1.63 -18.92 32.84
CA ILE A 59 0.49 -19.57 32.17
C ILE A 59 1.05 -20.36 30.97
N PRO A 60 0.60 -21.60 30.70
CA PRO A 60 1.31 -22.54 29.84
C PRO A 60 0.96 -22.46 28.36
N GLU A 61 1.94 -22.89 27.58
CA GLU A 61 2.04 -23.01 26.13
C GLU A 61 0.99 -23.99 25.55
N ARG A 62 0.29 -23.59 24.47
CA ARG A 62 -0.62 -24.46 23.73
C ARG A 62 -0.03 -24.78 22.36
N ARG A 63 0.20 -26.09 22.14
CA ARG A 63 0.78 -26.74 20.96
C ARG A 63 0.13 -26.31 19.64
N THR A 64 0.97 -25.93 18.68
CA THR A 64 0.66 -25.81 17.25
C THR A 64 0.56 -27.18 16.58
N SER A 65 -0.52 -27.41 15.83
CA SER A 65 -0.72 -28.58 14.97
C SER A 65 0.00 -28.40 13.63
N THR A 66 0.66 -29.48 13.22
CA THR A 66 1.44 -29.76 12.01
C THR A 66 0.82 -29.28 10.69
N ALA A 67 1.64 -28.61 9.86
CA ALA A 67 1.35 -28.33 8.46
C ALA A 67 1.91 -29.45 7.56
N ASN A 68 1.04 -30.10 6.78
CA ASN A 68 1.43 -31.07 5.76
C ASN A 68 1.99 -30.33 4.53
N THR A 69 3.18 -30.75 4.10
CA THR A 69 3.90 -30.24 2.94
C THR A 69 3.42 -30.96 1.67
N PHE A 70 2.78 -30.24 0.75
CA PHE A 70 2.48 -30.76 -0.60
C PHE A 70 3.55 -30.24 -1.55
N VAL A 71 4.49 -31.11 -1.96
CA VAL A 71 5.52 -30.80 -2.95
C VAL A 71 4.96 -31.08 -4.34
N SER A 72 4.68 -30.04 -5.13
CA SER A 72 4.45 -30.18 -6.57
C SER A 72 5.71 -29.79 -7.34
N SER A 73 6.24 -30.75 -8.10
CA SER A 73 7.37 -30.61 -9.01
C SER A 73 6.96 -29.79 -10.24
N VAL A 74 7.33 -28.51 -10.28
CA VAL A 74 7.27 -27.71 -11.52
C VAL A 74 8.63 -27.78 -12.21
N LYS A 75 8.70 -28.49 -13.34
CA LYS A 75 9.85 -28.44 -14.26
C LYS A 75 9.97 -27.02 -14.83
N THR A 76 10.93 -26.24 -14.34
CA THR A 76 11.25 -24.93 -14.90
C THR A 76 12.01 -25.09 -16.22
N LYS A 77 11.30 -24.89 -17.35
CA LYS A 77 11.99 -24.59 -18.62
C LYS A 77 12.65 -23.22 -18.48
N LYS A 78 13.98 -23.17 -18.56
CA LYS A 78 14.75 -21.93 -18.68
C LYS A 78 14.33 -21.22 -19.98
N ILE A 79 13.49 -20.19 -19.87
CA ILE A 79 13.21 -19.28 -20.97
C ILE A 79 14.36 -18.26 -21.00
N HIS A 80 15.17 -18.32 -22.05
CA HIS A 80 16.27 -17.38 -22.26
C HIS A 80 15.72 -16.10 -22.90
N PHE A 81 15.47 -15.07 -22.09
CA PHE A 81 15.03 -13.76 -22.57
C PHE A 81 16.23 -12.93 -23.05
N GLN A 82 16.28 -12.61 -24.35
CA GLN A 82 17.40 -11.87 -24.98
C GLN A 82 17.44 -10.35 -24.71
N HIS A 83 16.68 -9.83 -23.74
CA HIS A 83 16.65 -8.39 -23.44
C HIS A 83 16.88 -8.08 -21.95
N THR A 84 18.04 -8.52 -21.45
CA THR A 84 18.47 -8.25 -20.06
C THR A 84 18.52 -6.77 -19.71
N ASN A 85 18.77 -5.86 -20.66
CA ASN A 85 18.91 -4.43 -20.34
C ASN A 85 17.56 -3.72 -20.13
N VAL A 86 16.53 -4.02 -20.93
CA VAL A 86 15.18 -3.46 -20.74
C VAL A 86 14.54 -3.99 -19.46
N ILE A 87 14.73 -5.29 -19.18
CA ILE A 87 14.28 -5.92 -17.94
C ILE A 87 15.06 -5.38 -16.74
N LYS A 88 16.38 -5.13 -16.85
CA LYS A 88 17.18 -4.49 -15.79
C LYS A 88 16.71 -3.07 -15.49
N THR A 89 16.28 -2.29 -16.49
CA THR A 89 15.73 -0.95 -16.26
C THR A 89 14.36 -1.03 -15.59
N ALA A 90 13.46 -1.90 -16.07
CA ALA A 90 12.15 -2.12 -15.46
C ALA A 90 12.21 -2.70 -14.02
N LEU A 91 13.25 -3.48 -13.70
CA LEU A 91 13.52 -3.98 -12.34
C LEU A 91 14.17 -2.94 -11.41
N LYS A 92 14.80 -1.90 -11.97
CA LYS A 92 15.40 -0.80 -11.20
C LYS A 92 14.41 0.30 -10.85
N THR A 93 13.36 0.47 -11.64
CA THR A 93 12.24 1.36 -11.30
C THR A 93 11.34 0.60 -10.35
N PRO A 94 11.21 1.00 -9.07
CA PRO A 94 10.27 0.33 -8.20
C PRO A 94 8.85 0.50 -8.79
N MET A 95 7.96 -0.49 -8.59
CA MET A 95 6.50 -0.29 -8.70
C MET A 95 6.03 0.97 -7.94
N ALA A 96 6.87 1.41 -7.00
CA ALA A 96 6.70 2.50 -6.06
C ALA A 96 7.00 3.92 -6.62
N ALA A 97 6.84 4.18 -7.93
CA ALA A 97 6.66 5.56 -8.41
C ALA A 97 5.49 6.24 -7.68
N ILE A 98 4.47 5.46 -7.32
CA ILE A 98 3.33 5.88 -6.50
C ILE A 98 3.77 6.35 -5.11
N SER A 99 4.67 5.62 -4.41
CA SER A 99 5.01 5.93 -3.01
C SER A 99 5.91 7.16 -2.85
N ARG A 100 6.86 7.39 -3.77
CA ARG A 100 7.81 8.52 -3.66
C ARG A 100 7.09 9.84 -3.90
N ASN A 101 6.27 9.92 -4.95
CA ASN A 101 5.48 11.12 -5.24
C ASN A 101 4.53 11.50 -4.10
N ILE A 102 3.99 10.54 -3.35
CA ILE A 102 3.10 10.84 -2.22
C ILE A 102 3.87 11.43 -1.04
N LEU A 103 4.96 10.79 -0.64
CA LEU A 103 5.73 11.20 0.53
C LEU A 103 6.37 12.58 0.33
N ASP A 104 6.90 12.84 -0.87
CA ASP A 104 7.51 14.12 -1.22
C ASP A 104 6.47 15.27 -1.20
N ARG A 105 5.19 14.95 -1.44
CA ARG A 105 4.08 15.92 -1.48
C ARG A 105 3.20 15.91 -0.24
N TYR A 106 3.59 15.18 0.79
CA TYR A 106 2.80 15.03 2.01
C TYR A 106 2.44 16.39 2.64
N SER A 107 3.36 17.36 2.61
CA SER A 107 3.13 18.72 3.10
C SER A 107 2.05 19.47 2.33
N GLU A 108 1.95 19.29 1.01
CA GLU A 108 0.91 19.89 0.17
C GLU A 108 -0.46 19.27 0.49
N TYR A 109 -0.52 17.93 0.53
CA TYR A 109 -1.77 17.22 0.86
C TYR A 109 -2.31 17.61 2.24
N ARG A 110 -1.43 17.82 3.22
CA ARG A 110 -1.82 18.29 4.56
C ARG A 110 -2.51 19.65 4.56
N GLN A 111 -2.29 20.50 3.56
CA GLN A 111 -2.98 21.79 3.47
C GLN A 111 -4.45 21.63 3.02
N ILE A 112 -4.85 20.49 2.47
CA ILE A 112 -6.22 20.25 2.00
C ILE A 112 -7.08 19.81 3.18
N GLN A 113 -7.74 20.78 3.81
CA GLN A 113 -8.64 20.55 4.95
C GLN A 113 -10.08 20.27 4.52
N GLN A 114 -10.47 20.74 3.33
CA GLN A 114 -11.80 20.57 2.75
C GLN A 114 -11.77 20.80 1.23
N VAL A 115 -12.87 20.43 0.61
CA VAL A 115 -13.23 20.52 -0.81
C VAL A 115 -14.54 21.29 -0.79
N ALA A 116 -14.48 22.56 -1.16
CA ALA A 116 -15.65 23.44 -1.13
C ALA A 116 -16.68 23.06 -2.20
N ASP A 117 -16.20 22.55 -3.33
CA ASP A 117 -17.02 22.19 -4.47
C ASP A 117 -16.54 20.86 -5.07
N PHE A 118 -17.42 19.87 -5.06
CA PHE A 118 -17.15 18.55 -5.63
C PHE A 118 -17.10 18.57 -7.16
N GLY A 119 -17.74 19.56 -7.80
CA GLY A 119 -17.66 19.76 -9.25
C GLY A 119 -16.25 20.11 -9.72
N GLU A 120 -15.38 20.59 -8.84
CA GLU A 120 -13.97 20.86 -9.13
C GLU A 120 -13.07 19.61 -9.10
N LEU A 121 -13.57 18.51 -8.53
CA LEU A 121 -12.87 17.22 -8.59
C LEU A 121 -12.94 16.64 -9.99
N TYR A 122 -11.98 15.76 -10.32
CA TYR A 122 -12.00 15.08 -11.60
C TYR A 122 -13.32 14.30 -11.81
N ASP A 123 -13.82 14.30 -13.03
CA ASP A 123 -14.99 13.53 -13.43
C ASP A 123 -14.60 12.56 -14.56
N PRO A 124 -14.72 11.25 -14.35
CA PRO A 124 -14.41 10.25 -15.37
C PRO A 124 -15.10 10.48 -16.72
N ARG A 125 -16.27 11.15 -16.75
CA ARG A 125 -17.04 11.41 -17.97
C ARG A 125 -16.33 12.35 -18.95
N PHE A 126 -15.54 13.28 -18.43
CA PHE A 126 -14.85 14.31 -19.23
C PHE A 126 -13.36 14.01 -19.42
N CYS A 127 -12.79 13.15 -18.59
CA CYS A 127 -11.38 12.77 -18.68
C CYS A 127 -11.04 12.10 -20.02
N VAL A 128 -9.88 12.47 -20.57
CA VAL A 128 -9.38 11.95 -21.84
C VAL A 128 -8.25 10.94 -21.58
N VAL A 129 -8.32 9.78 -22.23
CA VAL A 129 -7.30 8.72 -22.14
C VAL A 129 -6.96 8.24 -23.54
N GLU A 130 -5.70 8.39 -23.92
CA GLU A 130 -5.22 8.10 -25.27
C GLU A 130 -3.97 7.22 -25.22
N LEU A 131 -4.00 6.12 -25.97
CA LEU A 131 -2.82 5.28 -26.17
C LEU A 131 -1.96 5.92 -27.27
N GLU A 132 -0.68 6.15 -27.00
CA GLU A 132 0.25 6.62 -28.03
C GLU A 132 0.49 5.49 -29.04
N VAL A 133 0.11 5.72 -30.29
CA VAL A 133 0.31 4.77 -31.39
C VAL A 133 1.42 5.28 -32.30
N ASP A 134 2.39 4.43 -32.61
CA ASP A 134 3.34 4.71 -33.68
C ASP A 134 2.58 4.77 -35.02
N ARG A 135 2.59 5.95 -35.65
CA ARG A 135 1.91 6.21 -36.93
C ARG A 135 2.38 5.29 -38.05
N LYS A 136 3.62 4.76 -37.98
CA LYS A 136 4.22 3.92 -39.03
C LYS A 136 3.78 2.46 -38.94
N THR A 137 3.75 1.88 -37.74
CA THR A 137 3.51 0.43 -37.58
C THR A 137 2.06 0.11 -37.23
N LYS A 138 1.34 1.02 -36.56
CA LYS A 138 -0.03 0.83 -36.02
C LYS A 138 -0.22 -0.49 -35.23
N THR A 139 0.86 -1.16 -34.87
CA THR A 139 0.88 -2.51 -34.30
C THR A 139 1.79 -2.52 -33.09
N PHE A 140 1.29 -3.10 -31.99
CA PHE A 140 2.06 -3.25 -30.76
C PHE A 140 2.73 -4.62 -30.76
N THR A 141 4.00 -4.67 -30.38
CA THR A 141 4.78 -5.92 -30.41
C THR A 141 5.16 -6.33 -28.99
N ALA A 142 5.16 -7.62 -28.70
CA ALA A 142 5.60 -8.10 -27.39
C ALA A 142 7.03 -7.60 -27.07
N GLY A 143 7.20 -7.04 -25.88
CA GLY A 143 8.42 -6.39 -25.41
C GLY A 143 8.48 -4.87 -25.67
N THR A 144 7.45 -4.24 -26.24
CA THR A 144 7.38 -2.77 -26.36
C THR A 144 6.76 -2.14 -25.11
N GLU A 145 7.24 -0.95 -24.74
CA GLU A 145 6.56 -0.09 -23.79
C GLU A 145 5.38 0.61 -24.46
N LEU A 146 4.22 0.56 -23.81
CA LEU A 146 3.04 1.32 -24.19
C LEU A 146 2.99 2.60 -23.36
N ARG A 147 2.81 3.73 -24.04
CA ARG A 147 2.66 5.05 -23.40
C ARG A 147 1.23 5.52 -23.54
N VAL A 148 0.65 6.00 -22.45
CA VAL A 148 -0.76 6.40 -22.39
C VAL A 148 -0.83 7.81 -21.84
N ARG A 149 -1.38 8.73 -22.63
CA ARG A 149 -1.69 10.08 -22.18
C ARG A 149 -3.00 10.08 -21.44
N VAL A 150 -3.01 10.74 -20.30
CA VAL A 150 -4.21 10.96 -19.50
C VAL A 150 -4.33 12.44 -19.23
N HIS A 151 -5.51 12.98 -19.46
CA HIS A 151 -5.85 14.35 -19.16
C HIS A 151 -7.10 14.36 -18.29
N LEU A 152 -6.95 14.83 -17.05
CA LEU A 152 -8.07 14.92 -16.13
C LEU A 152 -8.85 16.21 -16.32
N TYR A 153 -10.17 16.08 -16.29
CA TYR A 153 -11.13 17.17 -16.37
C TYR A 153 -12.06 17.13 -15.17
N ASN A 154 -12.48 18.28 -14.67
CA ASN A 154 -13.42 18.39 -13.56
C ASN A 154 -14.87 18.14 -14.01
N GLY A 155 -15.81 18.11 -13.06
CA GLY A 155 -17.25 17.98 -13.31
C GLY A 155 -17.87 19.12 -14.14
N TYR A 156 -17.15 20.22 -14.34
CA TYR A 156 -17.52 21.33 -15.23
C TYR A 156 -16.91 21.21 -16.64
N ASN A 157 -16.30 20.07 -16.97
CA ASN A 157 -15.61 19.83 -18.23
C ASN A 157 -14.47 20.83 -18.49
N GLN A 158 -13.79 21.27 -17.43
CA GLN A 158 -12.59 22.10 -17.50
C GLN A 158 -11.37 21.25 -17.19
N SER A 159 -10.26 21.52 -17.89
CA SER A 159 -8.98 20.87 -17.60
C SER A 159 -8.58 21.14 -16.16
N LEU A 160 -8.21 20.11 -15.42
CA LEU A 160 -7.50 20.33 -14.17
C LEU A 160 -6.19 21.05 -14.45
N THR A 161 -5.79 21.95 -13.55
CA THR A 161 -4.57 22.78 -13.69
C THR A 161 -3.44 22.32 -12.77
N GLN A 162 -3.71 21.33 -11.91
CA GLN A 162 -2.77 20.79 -10.94
C GLN A 162 -2.76 19.26 -11.01
N GLY A 163 -1.61 18.67 -10.75
CA GLY A 163 -1.46 17.23 -10.54
C GLY A 163 -1.65 16.82 -9.07
N GLY A 164 -1.35 15.58 -8.77
CA GLY A 164 -1.34 14.99 -7.42
C GLY A 164 -2.33 13.90 -7.17
N ASP A 165 -3.17 13.61 -8.15
CA ASP A 165 -4.00 12.44 -8.14
C ASP A 165 -3.14 11.20 -8.41
N LEU A 166 -3.47 10.11 -7.74
CA LEU A 166 -2.78 8.84 -7.90
C LEU A 166 -3.50 8.01 -8.93
N LEU A 167 -2.85 7.80 -10.06
CA LEU A 167 -3.38 6.97 -11.13
C LEU A 167 -2.69 5.62 -11.14
N ASN A 168 -3.46 4.61 -11.51
CA ASN A 168 -2.94 3.30 -11.84
C ASN A 168 -3.16 3.00 -13.32
N ILE A 169 -2.19 2.30 -13.89
CA ILE A 169 -2.25 1.78 -15.24
C ILE A 169 -1.88 0.30 -15.22
N TRP A 170 -2.69 -0.51 -15.92
CA TRP A 170 -2.42 -1.94 -16.09
C TRP A 170 -2.60 -2.34 -17.54
N LEU A 171 -1.85 -3.35 -17.95
CA LEU A 171 -2.12 -4.12 -19.15
C LEU A 171 -2.60 -5.50 -18.72
N ARG A 172 -3.76 -5.93 -19.21
CA ARG A 172 -4.38 -7.20 -18.82
C ARG A 172 -4.96 -7.95 -20.01
N ASN A 173 -5.06 -9.27 -19.89
CA ASN A 173 -5.86 -10.06 -20.83
C ASN A 173 -7.33 -9.63 -20.74
N THR A 174 -8.04 -9.69 -21.87
CA THR A 174 -9.47 -9.34 -21.90
C THR A 174 -10.33 -10.26 -21.03
N ASP A 175 -9.88 -11.50 -20.80
CA ASP A 175 -10.50 -12.48 -19.90
C ASP A 175 -10.05 -12.35 -18.42
N GLY A 176 -9.12 -11.43 -18.12
CA GLY A 176 -8.59 -11.21 -16.77
C GLY A 176 -7.55 -12.22 -16.28
N SER A 177 -7.15 -13.20 -17.09
CA SER A 177 -6.26 -14.30 -16.67
C SER A 177 -4.83 -13.86 -16.34
N SER A 178 -4.37 -12.73 -16.87
CA SER A 178 -3.04 -12.17 -16.60
C SER A 178 -3.09 -10.65 -16.64
N SER A 179 -2.28 -10.01 -15.80
CA SER A 179 -2.19 -8.56 -15.69
C SER A 179 -0.78 -8.16 -15.28
N VAL A 180 -0.35 -6.99 -15.74
CA VAL A 180 0.88 -6.35 -15.31
C VAL A 180 0.62 -4.87 -15.04
N ALA A 181 1.15 -4.38 -13.92
CA ALA A 181 1.10 -2.98 -13.57
C ALA A 181 2.18 -2.19 -14.31
N GLY A 182 1.83 -0.99 -14.75
CA GLY A 182 2.78 0.02 -15.19
C GLY A 182 3.06 1.05 -14.09
N TYR A 183 3.70 2.14 -14.48
CA TYR A 183 3.88 3.32 -13.64
C TYR A 183 3.30 4.56 -14.31
N VAL A 184 3.05 5.61 -13.53
CA VAL A 184 2.49 6.87 -14.03
C VAL A 184 3.43 8.02 -13.65
N VAL A 185 3.67 8.91 -14.62
CA VAL A 185 4.33 10.20 -14.43
C VAL A 185 3.24 11.27 -14.37
N ASP A 186 3.25 12.04 -13.29
CA ASP A 186 2.41 13.23 -13.12
C ASP A 186 3.18 14.46 -13.65
N HIS A 187 2.59 15.21 -14.58
CA HIS A 187 3.19 16.41 -15.17
C HIS A 187 2.83 17.68 -14.41
N MET A 188 2.14 17.57 -13.27
CA MET A 188 1.82 18.64 -12.34
C MET A 188 0.88 19.72 -12.90
N ASN A 189 0.19 19.42 -13.99
CA ASN A 189 -0.69 20.36 -14.70
C ASN A 189 -2.04 19.73 -15.09
N GLY A 190 -2.48 18.69 -14.37
CA GLY A 190 -3.67 17.92 -14.68
C GLY A 190 -3.50 16.85 -15.77
N THR A 191 -2.31 16.76 -16.38
CA THR A 191 -1.94 15.71 -17.33
C THR A 191 -0.98 14.70 -16.74
N TYR A 192 -1.09 13.46 -17.21
CA TYR A 192 -0.29 12.33 -16.76
C TYR A 192 0.16 11.47 -17.95
N THR A 193 1.25 10.74 -17.79
CA THR A 193 1.68 9.70 -18.74
C THR A 193 1.87 8.37 -18.04
N GLY A 194 1.05 7.39 -18.42
CA GLY A 194 1.20 6.00 -18.02
C GLY A 194 2.19 5.27 -18.92
N HIS A 195 3.03 4.44 -18.32
CA HIS A 195 4.00 3.58 -18.98
C HIS A 195 3.76 2.13 -18.55
N VAL A 196 3.47 1.24 -19.50
CA VAL A 196 3.23 -0.19 -19.21
C VAL A 196 3.88 -1.09 -20.26
N MET A 197 4.59 -2.12 -19.82
CA MET A 197 5.27 -3.05 -20.73
C MET A 197 4.33 -4.13 -21.25
N ALA A 198 4.32 -4.31 -22.58
CA ALA A 198 3.59 -5.38 -23.24
C ALA A 198 4.40 -6.68 -23.24
N PHE A 199 4.45 -7.39 -22.11
CA PHE A 199 5.30 -8.58 -21.96
C PHE A 199 4.91 -9.79 -22.82
N TRP A 200 3.66 -9.88 -23.26
CA TRP A 200 3.16 -10.99 -24.06
C TRP A 200 2.26 -10.53 -25.20
N ALA A 201 2.12 -11.39 -26.20
CA ALA A 201 1.22 -11.20 -27.32
C ALA A 201 -0.20 -11.68 -26.98
N GLY A 202 -1.20 -11.09 -27.61
CA GLY A 202 -2.60 -11.46 -27.43
C GLY A 202 -3.56 -10.28 -27.57
N ASN A 203 -4.84 -10.55 -27.32
CA ASN A 203 -5.87 -9.53 -27.20
C ASN A 203 -5.92 -9.04 -25.75
N LEU A 204 -5.48 -7.81 -25.55
CA LEU A 204 -5.27 -7.21 -24.26
C LEU A 204 -6.13 -5.96 -24.08
N CYS A 205 -6.12 -5.45 -22.87
CA CYS A 205 -6.73 -4.19 -22.52
C CYS A 205 -5.76 -3.39 -21.64
N VAL A 206 -5.49 -2.14 -22.03
CA VAL A 206 -4.95 -1.15 -21.11
C VAL A 206 -6.09 -0.62 -20.25
N LYS A 207 -5.94 -0.67 -18.93
CA LYS A 207 -6.89 -0.12 -17.95
C LYS A 207 -6.23 1.04 -17.23
N VAL A 208 -6.89 2.18 -17.19
CA VAL A 208 -6.47 3.36 -16.42
C VAL A 208 -7.53 3.69 -15.38
N SER A 209 -7.11 3.96 -14.15
CA SER A 209 -7.99 4.43 -13.07
C SER A 209 -7.35 5.53 -12.25
N VAL A 210 -8.17 6.40 -11.69
CA VAL A 210 -7.79 7.24 -10.55
C VAL A 210 -8.03 6.42 -9.29
N THR A 211 -6.94 6.12 -8.59
CA THR A 211 -6.92 5.30 -7.37
C THR A 211 -7.29 6.13 -6.16
N ASN A 212 -6.68 7.32 -6.02
CA ASN A 212 -7.07 8.31 -5.02
C ASN A 212 -6.88 9.70 -5.63
N THR A 213 -7.75 10.64 -5.29
CA THR A 213 -7.53 12.05 -5.59
C THR A 213 -6.53 12.68 -4.62
N LYS A 214 -5.88 13.77 -5.00
CA LYS A 214 -5.05 14.55 -4.06
C LYS A 214 -5.86 15.03 -2.85
N GLU A 215 -7.11 15.42 -3.06
CA GLU A 215 -8.02 15.86 -2.01
C GLU A 215 -8.36 14.70 -1.07
N GLY A 216 -8.66 13.52 -1.62
CA GLY A 216 -8.90 12.32 -0.85
C GLY A 216 -7.69 11.91 -0.01
N ILE A 217 -6.48 12.03 -0.55
CA ILE A 217 -5.23 11.77 0.18
C ILE A 217 -5.06 12.79 1.31
N GLY A 218 -5.26 14.08 1.03
CA GLY A 218 -5.13 15.16 2.01
C GLY A 218 -6.09 14.99 3.18
N LEU A 219 -7.37 14.79 2.88
CA LEU A 219 -8.39 14.57 3.90
C LEU A 219 -8.17 13.30 4.70
N TYR A 220 -7.85 12.19 4.02
CA TYR A 220 -7.52 10.94 4.69
C TYR A 220 -6.33 11.10 5.65
N THR A 221 -5.28 11.78 5.18
CA THR A 221 -4.08 12.04 5.97
C THR A 221 -4.37 12.94 7.18
N ASN A 222 -5.14 14.01 6.99
CA ASN A 222 -5.54 14.92 8.05
C ASN A 222 -6.43 14.22 9.08
N TYR A 223 -7.35 13.37 8.62
CA TYR A 223 -8.16 12.53 9.49
C TYR A 223 -7.30 11.59 10.34
N VAL A 224 -6.38 10.84 9.73
CA VAL A 224 -5.45 9.97 10.47
C VAL A 224 -4.59 10.75 11.46
N ASN A 225 -4.19 11.98 11.13
CA ASN A 225 -3.44 12.83 12.05
C ASN A 225 -4.26 13.28 13.27
N VAL A 226 -5.57 13.52 13.11
CA VAL A 226 -6.45 13.98 14.20
C VAL A 226 -6.94 12.81 15.06
N HIS A 227 -7.24 11.67 14.43
CA HIS A 227 -7.86 10.52 15.08
C HIS A 227 -6.87 9.38 15.38
N GLY A 228 -5.64 9.45 14.88
CA GLY A 228 -4.58 8.46 15.08
C GLY A 228 -4.72 7.17 14.30
N SER A 229 -5.77 7.02 13.50
CA SER A 229 -6.11 5.77 12.84
C SER A 229 -7.00 5.99 11.62
N TYR A 230 -6.99 5.01 10.72
CA TYR A 230 -7.86 4.89 9.55
C TYR A 230 -9.23 4.28 9.87
N LYS A 231 -9.36 3.67 11.05
CA LYS A 231 -10.58 3.11 11.61
C LYS A 231 -10.83 3.75 12.96
N PHE A 232 -12.09 4.06 13.26
CA PHE A 232 -12.43 4.45 14.63
C PHE A 232 -12.09 3.29 15.57
N ILE A 233 -11.30 3.62 16.58
CA ILE A 233 -11.13 2.77 17.74
C ILE A 233 -12.27 3.14 18.67
N ASN A 234 -13.11 2.17 18.99
CA ASN A 234 -14.21 2.36 19.90
C ASN A 234 -13.94 1.61 21.20
N ALA A 235 -14.11 2.28 22.34
CA ALA A 235 -14.11 1.64 23.64
C ALA A 235 -15.55 1.31 24.07
N THR A 236 -15.75 0.09 24.55
CA THR A 236 -17.00 -0.36 25.16
C THR A 236 -16.90 -0.24 26.67
N PHE A 237 -17.87 0.42 27.28
CA PHE A 237 -18.03 0.56 28.73
C PHE A 237 -19.33 -0.12 29.14
N SER A 238 -19.29 -0.97 30.17
CA SER A 238 -20.50 -1.67 30.61
C SER A 238 -20.57 -1.82 32.12
N GLU A 239 -21.75 -1.49 32.66
CA GLU A 239 -22.08 -1.70 34.06
C GLU A 239 -23.50 -2.23 34.17
N LYS A 240 -23.67 -3.39 34.82
CA LYS A 240 -24.96 -4.07 34.95
C LYS A 240 -25.60 -4.34 33.58
N LYS A 241 -26.76 -3.75 33.29
CA LYS A 241 -27.49 -3.88 32.01
C LYS A 241 -27.24 -2.71 31.05
N LYS A 242 -26.33 -1.78 31.39
CA LYS A 242 -25.99 -0.65 30.55
C LYS A 242 -24.70 -0.94 29.79
N SER A 243 -24.68 -0.62 28.51
CA SER A 243 -23.51 -0.71 27.65
C SER A 243 -23.48 0.51 26.74
N GLU A 244 -22.34 1.18 26.69
CA GLU A 244 -22.11 2.34 25.84
C GLU A 244 -20.80 2.17 25.08
N MET A 245 -20.75 2.75 23.89
CA MET A 245 -19.57 2.73 23.04
C MET A 245 -19.21 4.17 22.66
N THR A 246 -17.94 4.53 22.81
CA THR A 246 -17.44 5.86 22.47
C THR A 246 -16.14 5.74 21.67
N GLN A 247 -15.89 6.72 20.80
CA GLN A 247 -14.69 6.76 19.97
C GLN A 247 -13.47 7.17 20.78
N CYS A 248 -12.30 6.74 20.32
CA CYS A 248 -11.01 7.00 20.94
C CYS A 248 -10.05 7.73 19.98
N ALA A 249 -9.05 8.37 20.57
CA ALA A 249 -7.95 9.05 19.89
C ALA A 249 -6.62 8.77 20.62
N PRO A 250 -5.47 8.88 19.94
CA PRO A 250 -4.15 8.73 20.58
C PRO A 250 -3.76 9.94 21.44
N THR A 251 -4.49 11.05 21.33
CA THR A 251 -4.22 12.31 22.03
C THR A 251 -5.49 12.85 22.68
N MET A 252 -5.34 13.79 23.62
CA MET A 252 -6.47 14.46 24.29
C MET A 252 -7.14 15.48 23.35
N SER A 253 -7.77 15.01 22.28
CA SER A 253 -8.30 15.86 21.22
C SER A 253 -9.57 16.62 21.64
N ASP A 254 -9.68 17.90 21.25
CA ASP A 254 -10.85 18.75 21.58
C ASP A 254 -12.18 18.20 21.04
N TRP A 255 -12.14 17.48 19.91
CA TRP A 255 -13.32 16.85 19.34
C TRP A 255 -13.92 15.79 20.29
N LEU A 256 -13.11 15.07 21.08
CA LEU A 256 -13.63 14.12 22.07
C LEU A 256 -14.42 14.85 23.15
N LYS A 257 -13.90 15.98 23.65
CA LYS A 257 -14.59 16.81 24.65
C LYS A 257 -15.89 17.38 24.08
N LYS A 258 -15.85 17.90 22.85
CA LYS A 258 -17.03 18.48 22.17
C LYS A 258 -18.11 17.43 21.90
N THR A 259 -17.74 16.23 21.45
CA THR A 259 -18.69 15.17 21.08
C THR A 259 -19.25 14.42 22.28
N TYR A 260 -18.43 14.14 23.30
CA TYR A 260 -18.80 13.28 24.43
C TYR A 260 -18.89 14.01 25.78
N GLY A 261 -18.62 15.31 25.83
CA GLY A 261 -18.58 16.09 27.08
C GLY A 261 -17.35 15.78 27.96
N GLY A 262 -16.36 15.07 27.42
CA GLY A 262 -15.13 14.68 28.12
C GLY A 262 -14.54 13.40 27.55
N PHE A 263 -13.47 12.90 28.20
CA PHE A 263 -12.84 11.64 27.84
C PHE A 263 -12.41 10.84 29.08
N CYS A 264 -12.25 9.54 28.89
CA CYS A 264 -11.57 8.61 29.77
C CYS A 264 -10.13 8.46 29.28
N ASP A 265 -9.17 8.59 30.19
CA ASP A 265 -7.78 8.20 29.94
C ASP A 265 -7.65 6.70 30.15
N LEU A 266 -7.38 5.96 29.08
CA LEU A 266 -7.20 4.51 29.08
C LEU A 266 -5.74 4.13 28.75
N THR A 267 -4.80 5.07 28.92
CA THR A 267 -3.38 4.87 28.59
C THR A 267 -2.79 3.71 29.37
N HIS A 268 -3.15 3.59 30.65
CA HIS A 268 -2.69 2.50 31.51
C HIS A 268 -3.22 1.14 31.03
N GLU A 269 -4.52 1.06 30.73
CA GLU A 269 -5.19 -0.13 30.19
C GLU A 269 -4.65 -0.50 28.80
N ASN A 270 -4.15 0.48 28.05
CA ASN A 270 -3.51 0.33 26.74
C ASN A 270 -1.98 0.19 26.85
N TYR A 271 -1.47 -0.48 27.89
CA TYR A 271 -0.05 -0.80 28.05
C TYR A 271 0.90 0.42 28.00
N ASN A 272 0.47 1.54 28.58
CA ASN A 272 1.17 2.84 28.56
C ASN A 272 1.35 3.44 27.16
N ILE A 273 0.56 3.02 26.18
CA ILE A 273 0.43 3.68 24.88
C ILE A 273 -0.78 4.59 24.96
N SER A 274 -0.62 5.86 24.59
CA SER A 274 -1.65 6.87 24.78
C SER A 274 -2.97 6.50 24.08
N LEU A 275 -4.06 6.50 24.84
CA LEU A 275 -5.39 6.23 24.33
C LEU A 275 -6.44 6.94 25.18
N PHE A 276 -7.15 7.87 24.56
CA PHE A 276 -8.21 8.66 25.20
C PHE A 276 -9.53 8.38 24.50
N CYS A 277 -10.54 7.94 25.25
CA CYS A 277 -11.84 7.57 24.69
C CYS A 277 -12.94 8.51 25.19
N GLY A 278 -13.95 8.78 24.39
CA GLY A 278 -15.06 9.64 24.79
C GLY A 278 -15.69 9.18 26.11
N LYS A 279 -16.08 10.12 26.97
CA LYS A 279 -16.68 9.76 28.26
C LYS A 279 -18.10 9.20 28.04
N PRO A 280 -18.40 7.96 28.44
CA PRO A 280 -19.78 7.43 28.40
C PRO A 280 -20.71 8.25 29.31
N LYS A 281 -21.99 8.34 28.94
CA LYS A 281 -22.97 9.21 29.62
C LYS A 281 -23.47 8.61 30.92
N SER A 282 -23.69 7.29 30.96
CA SER A 282 -24.39 6.61 32.04
C SER A 282 -23.59 5.49 32.72
N VAL A 283 -22.35 5.27 32.26
CA VAL A 283 -21.40 4.28 32.78
C VAL A 283 -20.11 4.99 33.21
N SER A 284 -19.39 4.48 34.20
CA SER A 284 -18.09 5.03 34.61
C SER A 284 -16.97 4.62 33.64
N CYS A 285 -15.96 5.48 33.46
CA CYS A 285 -14.74 5.16 32.70
C CYS A 285 -14.03 3.90 33.21
N ARG A 286 -14.12 3.61 34.52
CA ARG A 286 -13.49 2.42 35.13
C ARG A 286 -14.14 1.11 34.69
N ASN A 287 -15.37 1.17 34.18
CA ASN A 287 -16.11 0.01 33.70
C ASN A 287 -15.84 -0.25 32.22
N TRP A 288 -14.63 0.08 31.75
CA TRP A 288 -14.15 -0.30 30.44
C TRP A 288 -14.07 -1.82 30.31
N VAL A 289 -14.41 -2.35 29.13
CA VAL A 289 -14.44 -3.79 28.86
C VAL A 289 -13.46 -4.18 27.77
N LYS A 290 -13.52 -3.48 26.64
CA LYS A 290 -12.72 -3.76 25.46
C LYS A 290 -12.65 -2.52 24.58
N TYR A 291 -11.61 -2.43 23.78
CA TYR A 291 -11.64 -1.62 22.57
C TYR A 291 -11.72 -2.54 21.35
N GLY A 292 -12.30 -2.03 20.28
CA GLY A 292 -12.42 -2.73 19.01
C GLY A 292 -12.37 -1.74 17.85
N TRP A 293 -11.98 -2.25 16.70
CA TRP A 293 -12.10 -1.53 15.45
C TRP A 293 -13.55 -1.59 15.01
N ASP A 294 -14.14 -0.44 14.75
CA ASP A 294 -15.47 -0.36 14.16
C ASP A 294 -15.34 -0.05 12.67
N ASP A 295 -15.79 -0.99 11.83
CA ASP A 295 -15.81 -0.84 10.38
C ASP A 295 -17.03 -0.02 9.90
N SER A 296 -18.00 0.26 10.79
CA SER A 296 -19.33 0.80 10.42
C SER A 296 -19.44 2.32 10.43
N LEU A 297 -18.51 3.03 11.06
CA LEU A 297 -18.52 4.49 11.13
C LEU A 297 -17.44 5.04 10.21
N TYR A 298 -17.46 4.71 8.92
CA TYR A 298 -16.22 4.88 8.17
C TYR A 298 -15.85 6.35 7.93
N TYR A 299 -16.82 7.24 7.68
CA TYR A 299 -16.59 8.62 7.29
C TYR A 299 -17.87 9.45 7.47
N ASP A 300 -17.74 10.74 7.79
CA ASP A 300 -18.88 11.65 7.62
C ASP A 300 -19.36 11.63 6.16
N ASP A 301 -20.59 12.09 5.91
CA ASP A 301 -21.19 12.04 4.58
C ASP A 301 -20.27 12.70 3.54
N TYR A 302 -19.65 13.81 3.94
CA TYR A 302 -18.67 14.55 3.18
C TYR A 302 -17.45 13.71 2.76
N THR A 303 -16.80 13.02 3.69
CA THR A 303 -15.61 12.21 3.39
C THR A 303 -15.99 10.95 2.60
N ARG A 304 -17.20 10.42 2.81
CA ARG A 304 -17.75 9.33 1.99
C ARG A 304 -17.96 9.77 0.54
N ASP A 305 -18.43 10.99 0.31
CA ASP A 305 -18.59 11.54 -1.03
C ASP A 305 -17.24 11.67 -1.75
N ILE A 306 -16.17 12.06 -1.04
CA ILE A 306 -14.83 12.17 -1.64
C ILE A 306 -14.24 10.80 -1.95
N LEU A 307 -14.42 9.84 -1.04
CA LEU A 307 -13.98 8.47 -1.28
C LEU A 307 -14.79 7.78 -2.36
N SER A 308 -15.97 8.29 -2.71
CA SER A 308 -16.69 7.83 -3.89
C SER A 308 -15.89 8.04 -5.17
N TYR A 309 -14.90 8.94 -5.22
CA TYR A 309 -13.99 9.16 -6.35
C TYR A 309 -12.77 8.23 -6.35
N LYS A 310 -12.65 7.34 -5.36
CA LYS A 310 -11.58 6.33 -5.27
C LYS A 310 -11.81 5.21 -6.29
N ASP A 311 -10.72 4.65 -6.80
CA ASP A 311 -10.68 3.47 -7.67
C ASP A 311 -11.58 3.54 -8.93
N LYS A 312 -11.85 4.74 -9.45
CA LYS A 312 -12.68 4.90 -10.66
C LYS A 312 -11.87 4.65 -11.91
N VAL A 313 -12.40 3.76 -12.74
CA VAL A 313 -11.85 3.47 -14.06
C VAL A 313 -12.19 4.62 -15.00
N LEU A 314 -11.16 5.24 -15.58
CA LEU A 314 -11.33 6.27 -16.60
C LEU A 314 -11.59 5.63 -17.97
N LYS A 315 -10.75 4.66 -18.34
CA LYS A 315 -10.84 4.02 -19.65
C LYS A 315 -10.28 2.61 -19.65
N GLN A 316 -10.85 1.80 -20.53
CA GLN A 316 -10.34 0.51 -20.96
C GLN A 316 -10.13 0.54 -22.47
N ILE A 317 -8.88 0.48 -22.91
CA ILE A 317 -8.50 0.52 -24.32
C ILE A 317 -8.12 -0.90 -24.73
N LYS A 318 -8.93 -1.52 -25.60
CA LYS A 318 -8.61 -2.82 -26.19
C LYS A 318 -7.52 -2.65 -27.25
N LEU A 319 -6.57 -3.58 -27.26
CA LEU A 319 -5.47 -3.59 -28.22
C LEU A 319 -5.03 -5.02 -28.50
N THR A 320 -4.44 -5.25 -29.66
CA THR A 320 -3.79 -6.52 -30.00
C THR A 320 -2.29 -6.30 -29.99
N VAL A 321 -1.59 -7.12 -29.21
CA VAL A 321 -0.13 -7.18 -29.20
C VAL A 321 0.30 -8.41 -29.99
N VAL A 322 1.14 -8.24 -31.00
CA VAL A 322 1.65 -9.32 -31.83
C VAL A 322 2.96 -9.88 -31.29
N PRO A 323 3.29 -11.16 -31.54
CA PRO A 323 4.61 -11.71 -31.20
C PRO A 323 5.73 -10.91 -31.89
N ARG A 324 6.86 -10.77 -31.20
CA ARG A 324 8.05 -10.17 -31.80
C ARG A 324 8.63 -11.13 -32.84
N GLU A 325 8.76 -10.68 -34.09
CA GLU A 325 9.43 -11.48 -35.11
C GLU A 325 10.90 -11.72 -34.72
N ASN A 326 11.28 -13.00 -34.66
CA ASN A 326 12.67 -13.39 -34.54
C ASN A 326 13.34 -13.16 -35.90
N LYS A 327 14.23 -12.17 -35.99
CA LYS A 327 15.06 -11.91 -37.19
C LYS A 327 15.87 -13.15 -37.67
N ASN A 328 16.08 -14.14 -36.80
CA ASN A 328 16.74 -15.39 -37.16
C ASN A 328 15.90 -16.34 -38.03
N VAL A 329 14.58 -16.11 -38.17
CA VAL A 329 13.69 -16.95 -39.01
C VAL A 329 13.61 -16.44 -40.45
N GLN A 330 13.90 -15.16 -40.71
CA GLN A 330 13.90 -14.62 -42.08
C GLN A 330 15.07 -15.17 -42.90
N ASN A 331 16.26 -15.34 -42.30
CA ASN A 331 17.40 -15.94 -42.99
C ASN A 331 17.18 -17.42 -43.34
N ALA A 332 16.30 -18.14 -42.62
CA ALA A 332 15.97 -19.53 -42.92
C ALA A 332 14.90 -19.69 -44.02
N ARG A 333 14.10 -18.65 -44.30
CA ARG A 333 13.08 -18.66 -45.36
C ARG A 333 13.55 -18.06 -46.68
N GLN A 334 14.67 -17.33 -46.69
CA GLN A 334 15.33 -16.87 -47.91
C GLN A 334 16.39 -17.86 -48.43
N LEU A 335 16.62 -18.97 -47.71
CA LEU A 335 17.56 -20.03 -48.08
C LEU A 335 16.86 -21.38 -48.38
N SER A 336 15.53 -21.38 -48.55
CA SER A 336 14.73 -22.57 -48.90
C SER A 336 14.13 -22.45 -50.29
#